data_AF-A0A2R5FCD7-F1
#
_entry.id   AF-A0A2R5FCD7-F1
#
_cell.length_a   1.000
_cell.length_b   1.000
_cell.length_c   1.000
_cell.angle_alpha   90.00
_cell.angle_beta   90.00
_cell.angle_gamma   90.00
#
_symmetry.space_group_name_H-M   'P 1'
#
loop_
_entity.id
_entity.type
_entity.pdbx_description
1 polymer ?
#
loop_
_entity_poly.entity_id
_entity_poly.type
_entity_poly.pdbx_seq_one_letter_code
_entity_poly.pdbx_strand_id
1 'polypeptide(L)'
;MVDRYLPRMPPDADSIAQSFGLRLMGTLASSGMARLATMNSGESMFELSPGDPYAVSVRKLAEHILGHAAGSGKRTLSLLKRWLFLRQEA
;
A
#
# COMPACT_ATOMS: atom_id res chain seq x y z
N MET A 1 -3.47 -5.06 5.15
CA MET A 1 -4.07 -3.73 5.43
C MET A 1 -5.17 -3.94 6.44
N VAL A 2 -5.36 -3.01 7.38
CA VAL A 2 -6.49 -3.02 8.32
C VAL A 2 -7.43 -1.87 7.95
N ASP A 3 -8.66 -2.17 7.54
CA ASP A 3 -9.66 -1.16 7.19
C ASP A 3 -10.43 -0.68 8.41
N ARG A 4 -10.93 0.57 8.34
CA ARG A 4 -11.63 1.26 9.45
C ARG A 4 -10.83 1.27 10.74
N TYR A 5 -9.51 1.41 10.66
CA TYR A 5 -8.66 1.37 11.83
C TYR A 5 -8.90 2.58 12.74
N LEU A 6 -9.02 2.32 14.05
CA LEU A 6 -9.21 3.31 15.10
C LEU A 6 -8.03 3.20 16.08
N PRO A 7 -7.04 4.12 16.04
CA PRO A 7 -5.79 3.99 16.81
C PRO A 7 -5.96 3.90 18.33
N ARG A 8 -7.11 4.34 18.87
CA ARG A 8 -7.41 4.33 20.30
C ARG A 8 -8.27 3.14 20.74
N MET A 9 -8.56 2.20 19.84
CA MET A 9 -9.37 1.03 20.12
C MET A 9 -8.51 -0.22 19.95
N PRO A 10 -8.25 -0.99 21.03
CA PRO A 10 -7.57 -2.27 20.91
C PRO A 10 -8.44 -3.29 20.16
N PRO A 11 -7.83 -4.29 19.48
CA PRO A 11 -6.38 -4.49 19.31
C PRO A 11 -5.74 -3.49 18.32
N ASP A 12 -4.43 -3.23 18.47
CA ASP A 12 -3.68 -2.41 17.51
C ASP A 12 -3.45 -3.14 16.17
N ALA A 13 -3.01 -2.39 15.16
CA ALA A 13 -2.90 -2.91 13.80
C ALA A 13 -1.84 -4.02 13.65
N ASP A 14 -0.74 -3.95 14.42
CA ASP A 14 0.33 -4.94 14.40
C ASP A 14 -0.16 -6.25 15.03
N SER A 15 -0.87 -6.16 16.15
CA SER A 15 -1.50 -7.32 16.82
C SER A 15 -2.52 -8.00 15.92
N ILE A 16 -3.32 -7.23 15.16
CA ILE A 16 -4.23 -7.78 14.15
C ILE A 16 -3.43 -8.50 13.07
N ALA A 17 -2.40 -7.88 12.49
CA ALA A 17 -1.63 -8.52 11.43
C ALA A 17 -0.94 -9.81 11.89
N GLN A 18 -0.39 -9.80 13.12
CA GLN A 18 0.24 -10.96 13.73
C GLN A 18 -0.73 -12.13 13.93
N SER A 19 -1.97 -11.88 14.34
CA SER A 19 -2.95 -12.95 14.54
C SER A 19 -3.32 -13.70 13.26
N PHE A 20 -3.19 -13.03 12.11
CA PHE A 20 -3.37 -13.64 10.79
C PHE A 20 -2.07 -14.16 10.16
N GLY A 21 -0.91 -13.99 10.81
CA GLY A 21 0.38 -14.37 10.24
C GLY A 21 0.75 -13.60 8.97
N LEU A 22 0.22 -12.38 8.81
CA LEU A 22 0.41 -11.56 7.62
C LEU A 22 1.28 -10.34 7.93
N ARG A 23 2.03 -9.87 6.92
CA ARG A 23 2.75 -8.60 7.02
C ARG A 23 1.76 -7.43 7.01
N LEU A 24 1.86 -6.54 8.00
CA LEU A 24 1.11 -5.29 8.00
C LEU A 24 1.67 -4.34 6.92
N MET A 25 0.85 -4.01 5.93
CA MET A 25 1.19 -3.01 4.90
C MET A 25 0.76 -1.59 5.28
N GLY A 26 -0.07 -1.45 6.30
CA GLY A 26 -0.63 -0.16 6.74
C GLY A 26 -2.10 -0.27 7.15
N THR A 27 -2.68 0.89 7.45
CA THR A 27 -4.05 1.04 7.93
C THR A 27 -4.83 2.01 7.05
N LEU A 28 -6.14 1.80 6.95
CA LEU A 28 -7.07 2.71 6.29
C LEU A 28 -7.94 3.36 7.36
N ALA A 29 -8.02 4.69 7.32
CA ALA A 29 -8.88 5.45 8.20
C ALA A 29 -10.36 5.10 7.97
N SER A 30 -11.19 5.23 9.00
CA SER A 30 -12.63 4.97 8.89
C SER A 30 -13.34 5.92 7.91
N SER A 31 -12.93 7.20 7.90
CA SER A 31 -13.37 8.25 6.95
C SER A 31 -14.89 8.29 6.69
N GLY A 32 -15.69 8.18 7.76
CA GLY A 32 -17.14 8.02 7.67
C GLY A 32 -17.85 9.13 6.87
N MET A 33 -17.52 10.40 7.13
CA MET A 33 -18.15 11.53 6.41
C MET A 33 -17.78 11.57 4.93
N ALA A 34 -16.50 11.33 4.59
CA ALA A 34 -16.07 11.28 3.21
C ALA A 34 -16.74 10.13 2.44
N ARG A 35 -16.91 8.96 3.08
CA ARG A 35 -17.61 7.81 2.49
C ARG A 35 -19.09 8.12 2.24
N LEU A 36 -19.74 8.76 3.20
CA LEU A 36 -21.14 9.19 3.06
C LEU A 36 -21.30 10.20 1.92
N ALA A 37 -20.40 11.18 1.80
CA ALA A 37 -20.41 12.14 0.70
C ALA A 37 -20.20 11.47 -0.67
N THR A 38 -19.28 10.50 -0.74
CA THR A 38 -19.04 9.66 -1.94
C THR A 38 -20.30 8.89 -2.32
N MET A 39 -20.96 8.24 -1.35
CA MET A 39 -22.19 7.47 -1.61
C MET A 39 -23.35 8.34 -2.08
N ASN A 40 -23.49 9.55 -1.53
CA ASN A 40 -24.59 10.45 -1.86
C ASN A 40 -24.42 11.15 -3.22
N SER A 41 -23.19 11.38 -3.65
CA SER A 41 -22.88 12.04 -4.93
C SER A 41 -22.73 11.04 -6.09
N GLY A 42 -22.27 9.82 -5.81
CA GLY A 42 -21.83 8.87 -6.83
C GLY A 42 -20.47 9.21 -7.44
N GLU A 43 -19.84 10.30 -7.00
CA GLU A 43 -18.51 10.71 -7.45
C GLU A 43 -17.42 9.92 -6.71
N SER A 44 -16.25 9.82 -7.32
CA SER A 44 -15.12 9.11 -6.72
C SER A 44 -14.60 9.85 -5.49
N MET A 45 -14.31 9.13 -4.39
CA MET A 45 -13.65 9.72 -3.21
C MET A 45 -12.30 10.37 -3.56
N PHE A 46 -11.62 9.84 -4.59
CA PHE A 46 -10.34 10.38 -5.05
C PHE A 46 -10.46 11.75 -5.75
N GLU A 47 -11.67 12.11 -6.17
CA GLU A 47 -12.01 13.39 -6.80
C GLU A 47 -12.66 14.32 -5.76
N LEU A 48 -13.64 13.81 -5.01
CA LEU A 48 -14.42 14.57 -4.05
C LEU A 48 -13.66 14.91 -2.75
N SER A 49 -12.70 14.06 -2.33
CA SER A 49 -11.91 14.28 -1.12
C SER A 49 -10.48 13.73 -1.27
N PRO A 50 -9.67 14.29 -2.19
CA PRO A 50 -8.36 13.74 -2.53
C PRO A 50 -7.37 13.71 -1.36
N GLY A 51 -7.52 14.62 -0.39
CA GLY A 51 -6.68 14.73 0.80
C GLY A 51 -7.21 13.97 2.03
N ASP A 52 -8.36 13.29 1.93
CA ASP A 52 -8.86 12.47 3.04
C ASP A 52 -7.84 11.36 3.38
N PRO A 53 -7.60 11.06 4.67
CA PRO A 53 -6.65 10.03 5.08
C PRO A 53 -6.87 8.67 4.44
N TYR A 54 -8.11 8.27 4.17
CA TYR A 54 -8.42 7.04 3.45
C TYR A 54 -7.94 7.12 2.00
N ALA A 55 -8.29 8.18 1.27
CA ALA A 55 -7.91 8.38 -0.12
C ALA A 55 -6.37 8.41 -0.28
N VAL A 56 -5.68 9.11 0.62
CA VAL A 56 -4.21 9.17 0.63
C VAL A 56 -3.58 7.80 0.89
N SER A 57 -4.06 7.04 1.88
CA SER A 57 -3.53 5.72 2.19
C SER A 57 -3.79 4.70 1.06
N VAL A 58 -4.93 4.78 0.39
CA VAL A 58 -5.22 3.90 -0.76
C VAL A 58 -4.31 4.23 -1.95
N ARG A 59 -4.02 5.51 -2.22
CA ARG A 59 -3.03 5.87 -3.26
C ARG A 59 -1.64 5.31 -2.94
N LYS A 60 -1.16 5.48 -1.71
CA LYS A 60 0.13 4.92 -1.26
C LYS A 60 0.17 3.39 -1.39
N LEU A 61 -0.93 2.71 -1.08
CA LEU A 61 -1.03 1.26 -1.26
C LEU A 61 -0.92 0.87 -2.74
N ALA A 62 -1.63 1.58 -3.62
CA ALA A 62 -1.58 1.35 -5.06
C ALA A 62 -0.15 1.56 -5.60
N GLU A 63 0.52 2.64 -5.21
CA GLU A 63 1.91 2.91 -5.56
C GLU A 63 2.85 1.79 -5.09
N HIS A 64 2.67 1.28 -3.88
CA HIS A 64 3.48 0.19 -3.36
C HIS A 64 3.28 -1.11 -4.17
N ILE A 65 2.02 -1.45 -4.50
CA ILE A 65 1.68 -2.65 -5.28
C ILE A 65 2.26 -2.54 -6.70
N LEU A 66 2.04 -1.41 -7.37
CA LEU A 66 2.51 -1.16 -8.74
C LEU A 66 4.04 -1.03 -8.81
N GLY A 67 4.66 -0.39 -7.81
CA GLY A 67 6.12 -0.28 -7.69
C GLY A 67 6.80 -1.64 -7.53
N HIS A 68 6.18 -2.56 -6.79
CA HIS A 68 6.66 -3.94 -6.68
C HIS A 68 6.52 -4.72 -8.00
N ALA A 69 5.45 -4.49 -8.76
CA ALA A 69 5.27 -5.10 -10.08
C ALA A 69 6.38 -4.66 -11.06
N ALA A 70 6.77 -3.38 -11.05
CA ALA A 70 7.82 -2.85 -11.92
C ALA A 70 9.26 -3.26 -11.52
N GLY A 71 9.49 -3.57 -10.24
CA GLY A 71 10.81 -3.94 -9.69
C GLY A 71 11.20 -5.42 -9.86
N SER A 72 10.25 -6.30 -10.19
CA SER A 72 10.50 -7.74 -10.32
C SER A 72 11.43 -8.07 -11.50
N GLY A 73 11.30 -7.40 -12.65
CA GLY A 73 12.08 -7.69 -13.86
C GLY A 73 13.50 -7.12 -13.90
N LYS A 74 13.82 -6.08 -13.10
CA LYS A 74 15.09 -5.35 -13.22
C LYS A 74 16.26 -6.00 -12.47
N ARG A 75 15.98 -6.79 -11.43
CA ARG A 75 17.01 -7.43 -10.58
C ARG A 75 17.74 -8.58 -11.28
N THR A 76 17.05 -9.35 -12.11
CA THR A 76 17.67 -10.48 -12.84
C THR A 76 18.70 -10.01 -13.87
N LEU A 77 18.40 -8.90 -14.57
CA LEU A 77 19.31 -8.32 -15.56
C LEU A 77 20.55 -7.67 -14.92
N SER A 78 20.44 -7.08 -13.72
CA SER A 78 21.59 -6.50 -13.03
C SER A 78 22.55 -7.57 -12.48
N LEU A 79 22.02 -8.70 -11.99
CA LEU A 79 22.81 -9.83 -11.52
C LEU A 79 23.52 -10.56 -12.66
N LEU A 80 22.84 -10.76 -13.80
CA LEU A 80 23.45 -11.33 -15.01
C LEU A 80 24.55 -10.42 -15.58
N LYS A 81 24.32 -9.10 -15.65
CA LYS A 81 25.34 -8.14 -16.08
C LYS A 81 26.55 -8.14 -15.14
N ARG A 82 26.32 -8.21 -13.82
CA ARG A 82 27.40 -8.25 -12.83
C ARG A 82 28.20 -9.55 -12.89
N TRP A 83 27.56 -10.69 -13.11
CA TRP A 83 28.24 -11.98 -13.32
C TRP A 83 29.05 -12.01 -14.62
N LEU A 84 28.49 -11.46 -15.71
CA LEU A 84 29.17 -11.38 -17.00
C LEU A 84 30.40 -10.46 -16.95
N PHE A 85 30.31 -9.35 -16.19
CA PHE A 85 31.43 -8.43 -15.96
C PHE A 85 32.57 -9.10 -15.20
N LEU A 86 32.26 -9.82 -14.11
CA LEU A 86 33.24 -10.53 -13.28
C LEU A 86 33.96 -11.68 -14.01
N ARG A 87 33.45 -12.15 -15.15
CA ARG A 87 34.08 -13.20 -15.97
C ARG A 87 35.12 -12.67 -16.96
N GLN A 88 35.14 -11.37 -17.26
CA GLN A 88 36.12 -10.79 -18.19
C GLN A 88 37.41 -10.32 -17.51
N GLU A 89 37.47 -10.38 -16.19
CA GLU A 89 38.62 -9.97 -15.37
C GLU A 89 39.37 -11.16 -14.74
N ALA A 90 39.07 -12.40 -15.17
CA ALA A 90 39.69 -13.66 -14.75
C ALA A 90 40.22 -14.44 -15.96
#